data_AF-A0A4R2IFG3-F1
#
_entry.id   AF-A0A4R2IFG3-F1
#
_cell.length_a   1.000
_cell.length_b   1.000
_cell.length_c   1.000
_cell.angle_alpha   90.00
_cell.angle_beta   90.00
_cell.angle_gamma   90.00
#
_symmetry.space_group_name_H-M   'P 1'
#
loop_
_entity.id
_entity.type
_entity.pdbx_description
1 polymer ?
#
loop_
_entity_poly.entity_id
_entity_poly.type
_entity_poly.pdbx_seq_one_letter_code
_entity_poly.pdbx_strand_id
1 'polypeptide(L)'
;MPCLRFASPVLVLALLAPAQGVLAATGRGVGDAELARAARVARVADIDYVRGECGDERTVEAWLDDAVGDTARVTWRGGACTLANPGNPIDAGSKWCGGATIVPKKDPKHVASIEVYFEQPVDGKPGKAYAFRAVNHDLDGLDYKRDTRSFEIGYGQRFVDGYVAPGDDCD
;
A
#
# COMPACT_ATOMS: atom_id res chain seq x y z
N MET A 1 75.46 -0.21 -54.33
CA MET A 1 74.33 -1.17 -54.42
C MET A 1 74.57 -2.25 -53.37
N PRO A 2 73.60 -2.72 -52.55
CA PRO A 2 72.48 -2.07 -51.84
C PRO A 2 72.43 -2.42 -50.31
N CYS A 3 71.36 -1.95 -49.64
CA CYS A 3 70.70 -2.47 -48.40
C CYS A 3 71.31 -2.15 -47.01
N LEU A 4 70.80 -1.14 -46.27
CA LEU A 4 69.63 -1.13 -45.35
C LEU A 4 69.57 -2.26 -44.32
N ARG A 5 69.62 -1.92 -43.02
CA ARG A 5 68.71 -2.42 -41.96
C ARG A 5 68.58 -1.40 -40.81
N PHE A 6 67.49 -0.63 -40.81
CA PHE A 6 66.97 0.03 -39.61
C PHE A 6 65.86 -0.84 -39.02
N ALA A 7 65.96 -1.18 -37.74
CA ALA A 7 64.90 -1.84 -36.99
C ALA A 7 63.86 -0.79 -36.56
N SER A 8 62.58 -1.04 -36.86
CA SER A 8 61.46 -0.28 -36.29
C SER A 8 60.81 -1.11 -35.18
N PRO A 9 60.39 -0.49 -34.06
CA PRO A 9 59.70 -1.18 -32.99
C PRO A 9 58.23 -1.42 -33.37
N VAL A 10 57.75 -2.62 -33.04
CA VAL A 10 56.34 -3.02 -33.14
C VAL A 10 55.54 -2.23 -32.09
N LEU A 11 54.68 -1.33 -32.56
CA LEU A 11 53.70 -0.61 -31.75
C LEU A 11 52.53 -1.57 -31.47
N VAL A 12 52.40 -2.03 -30.23
CA VAL A 12 51.25 -2.82 -29.76
C VAL A 12 50.09 -1.85 -29.52
N LEU A 13 49.13 -1.84 -30.44
CA LEU A 13 47.89 -1.06 -30.31
C LEU A 13 46.91 -1.85 -29.41
N ALA A 14 46.79 -1.45 -28.15
CA ALA A 14 45.77 -1.98 -27.24
C ALA A 14 44.39 -1.44 -27.66
N LEU A 15 43.57 -2.30 -28.27
CA LEU A 15 42.15 -2.05 -28.51
C LEU A 15 41.41 -2.06 -27.16
N LEU A 16 41.22 -0.88 -26.58
CA LEU A 16 40.24 -0.64 -25.52
C LEU A 16 38.83 -0.78 -26.12
N ALA A 17 38.20 -1.93 -25.93
CA ALA A 17 36.78 -2.09 -26.19
C ALA A 17 36.01 -1.19 -25.21
N PRO A 18 35.07 -0.34 -25.68
CA PRO A 18 34.17 0.35 -24.78
C PRO A 18 33.27 -0.71 -24.14
N ALA A 19 33.39 -0.87 -22.82
CA ALA A 19 32.42 -1.57 -22.02
C ALA A 19 31.07 -0.90 -22.25
N GLN A 20 30.25 -1.48 -23.11
CA GLN A 20 28.85 -1.16 -23.22
C GLN A 20 28.22 -1.57 -21.89
N GLY A 21 28.18 -0.61 -20.98
CA GLY A 21 27.42 -0.72 -19.74
C GLY A 21 25.98 -0.99 -20.14
N VAL A 22 25.58 -2.25 -20.00
CA VAL A 22 24.19 -2.62 -19.87
C VAL A 22 23.73 -1.90 -18.61
N LEU A 23 23.19 -0.70 -18.77
CA LEU A 23 22.29 -0.10 -17.79
C LEU A 23 21.10 -1.05 -17.73
N ALA A 24 21.22 -2.07 -16.89
CA ALA A 24 20.06 -2.73 -16.34
C ALA A 24 19.25 -1.60 -15.70
N ALA A 25 18.11 -1.26 -16.33
CA ALA A 25 17.12 -0.43 -15.70
C ALA A 25 16.68 -1.21 -14.44
N THR A 26 17.32 -0.90 -13.32
CA THR A 26 16.83 -1.28 -12.00
C THR A 26 15.48 -0.58 -11.89
N GLY A 27 14.40 -1.35 -12.09
CA GLY A 27 13.04 -0.83 -11.99
C GLY A 27 12.92 -0.07 -10.67
N ARG A 28 12.70 1.25 -10.75
CA ARG A 28 12.49 2.05 -9.55
C ARG A 28 11.22 1.51 -8.90
N GLY A 29 11.38 0.79 -7.79
CA GLY A 29 10.26 0.42 -6.95
C GLY A 29 9.47 1.67 -6.59
N VAL A 30 8.16 1.53 -6.49
CA VAL A 30 7.29 2.59 -5.94
C VAL A 30 7.75 2.92 -4.52
N GLY A 31 7.84 4.20 -4.19
CA GLY A 31 8.22 4.64 -2.85
C GLY A 31 7.08 4.51 -1.83
N ASP A 32 7.40 4.29 -0.56
CA ASP A 32 6.40 4.13 0.50
C ASP A 32 5.49 5.36 0.65
N ALA A 33 6.03 6.57 0.50
CA ALA A 33 5.25 7.80 0.52
C ALA A 33 4.25 7.88 -0.66
N GLU A 34 4.60 7.29 -1.79
CA GLU A 34 3.74 7.21 -2.97
C GLU A 34 2.59 6.23 -2.74
N LEU A 35 2.85 5.07 -2.14
CA LEU A 35 1.80 4.11 -1.73
C LEU A 35 0.89 4.68 -0.66
N ALA A 36 1.46 5.35 0.35
CA ALA A 36 0.68 6.01 1.39
C ALA A 36 -0.26 7.06 0.77
N ARG A 37 0.24 7.88 -0.15
CA ARG A 37 -0.59 8.88 -0.85
C ARG A 37 -1.65 8.20 -1.72
N ALA A 38 -1.29 7.16 -2.48
CA ALA A 38 -2.23 6.44 -3.31
C ALA A 38 -3.35 5.80 -2.48
N ALA A 39 -3.05 5.26 -1.30
CA ALA A 39 -4.08 4.72 -0.40
C ALA A 39 -5.05 5.79 0.07
N ARG A 40 -4.55 6.96 0.47
CA ARG A 40 -5.39 8.08 0.92
C ARG A 40 -6.40 8.51 -0.14
N VAL A 41 -6.00 8.53 -1.41
CA VAL A 41 -6.81 9.05 -2.52
C VAL A 41 -7.54 7.97 -3.31
N ALA A 42 -7.32 6.68 -3.01
CA ALA A 42 -8.09 5.59 -3.57
C ALA A 42 -9.57 5.77 -3.21
N ARG A 43 -10.47 5.32 -4.08
CA ARG A 43 -11.91 5.36 -3.81
C ARG A 43 -12.32 4.13 -3.01
N VAL A 44 -13.25 4.31 -2.08
CA VAL A 44 -13.84 3.18 -1.34
C VAL A 44 -14.47 2.18 -2.31
N ALA A 45 -15.20 2.67 -3.32
CA ALA A 45 -15.80 1.84 -4.38
C ALA A 45 -14.81 0.94 -5.16
N ASP A 46 -13.51 1.28 -5.22
CA ASP A 46 -12.52 0.48 -5.93
C ASP A 46 -11.96 -0.69 -5.07
N ILE A 47 -12.10 -0.61 -3.75
CA ILE A 47 -11.42 -1.51 -2.79
C ILE A 47 -12.39 -2.33 -1.94
N ASP A 48 -13.65 -1.93 -1.94
CA ASP A 48 -14.76 -2.57 -1.24
C ASP A 48 -15.91 -2.77 -2.23
N TYR A 49 -16.16 -4.03 -2.55
CA TYR A 49 -17.15 -4.42 -3.56
C TYR A 49 -18.55 -3.93 -3.21
N VAL A 50 -18.98 -4.08 -1.95
CA VAL A 50 -20.34 -3.73 -1.51
C VAL A 50 -20.53 -2.22 -1.57
N ARG A 51 -19.56 -1.46 -1.05
CA ARG A 51 -19.58 0.01 -1.17
C ARG A 51 -19.50 0.48 -2.62
N GLY A 52 -18.84 -0.27 -3.49
CA GLY A 52 -18.85 -0.04 -4.93
C GLY A 52 -20.23 -0.17 -5.57
N GLU A 53 -21.01 -1.19 -5.18
CA GLU A 53 -22.41 -1.33 -5.61
C GLU A 53 -23.30 -0.18 -5.10
N CYS A 54 -22.99 0.36 -3.91
CA CYS A 54 -23.67 1.53 -3.36
C CYS A 54 -23.19 2.88 -3.95
N GLY A 55 -22.13 2.89 -4.78
CA GLY A 55 -21.58 4.12 -5.37
C GLY A 55 -20.86 5.03 -4.38
N ASP A 56 -20.16 4.49 -3.38
CA ASP A 56 -19.37 5.28 -2.43
C ASP A 56 -18.10 5.83 -3.09
N GLU A 57 -18.24 7.04 -3.64
CA GLU A 57 -17.16 7.77 -4.32
C GLU A 57 -16.20 8.49 -3.36
N ARG A 58 -16.37 8.35 -2.03
CA ARG A 58 -15.43 8.93 -1.07
C ARG A 58 -14.04 8.34 -1.26
N THR A 59 -13.03 9.13 -0.92
CA THR A 59 -11.67 8.61 -0.79
C THR A 59 -11.55 7.80 0.50
N VAL A 60 -10.58 6.88 0.57
CA VAL A 60 -10.30 6.15 1.81
C VAL A 60 -9.95 7.10 2.95
N GLU A 61 -9.27 8.22 2.67
CA GLU A 61 -9.00 9.21 3.70
C GLU A 61 -10.28 9.87 4.25
N ALA A 62 -11.20 10.30 3.37
CA ALA A 62 -12.45 10.91 3.81
C ALA A 62 -13.32 9.90 4.57
N TRP A 63 -13.42 8.67 4.06
CA TRP A 63 -14.09 7.57 4.74
C TRP A 63 -13.50 7.29 6.13
N LEU A 64 -12.17 7.21 6.24
CA LEU A 64 -11.53 6.92 7.51
C LEU A 64 -11.73 8.05 8.51
N ASP A 65 -11.69 9.31 8.05
CA ASP A 65 -11.99 10.48 8.88
C ASP A 65 -13.43 10.42 9.42
N ASP A 66 -14.41 10.03 8.60
CA ASP A 66 -15.79 9.81 9.08
C ASP A 66 -15.86 8.65 10.09
N ALA A 67 -15.15 7.55 9.82
CA ALA A 67 -15.24 6.32 10.62
C ALA A 67 -14.63 6.46 12.02
N VAL A 68 -13.51 7.19 12.16
CA VAL A 68 -12.81 7.32 13.45
C VAL A 68 -12.88 8.74 14.02
N GLY A 69 -13.02 9.75 13.17
CA GLY A 69 -13.06 11.17 13.51
C GLY A 69 -12.01 11.57 14.55
N ASP A 70 -12.45 12.41 15.48
CA ASP A 70 -11.62 12.87 16.58
C ASP A 70 -11.34 11.81 17.65
N THR A 71 -11.76 10.56 17.49
CA THR A 71 -11.49 9.51 18.49
C THR A 71 -10.11 8.89 18.38
N ALA A 72 -9.37 9.15 17.29
CA ALA A 72 -8.06 8.55 17.04
C ALA A 72 -6.98 9.56 16.65
N ARG A 73 -5.74 9.08 16.63
CA ARG A 73 -4.66 9.65 15.81
C ARG A 73 -4.38 8.68 14.67
N VAL A 74 -4.36 9.21 13.44
CA VAL A 74 -4.16 8.43 12.22
C VAL A 74 -2.78 8.76 11.63
N THR A 75 -1.99 7.72 11.39
CA THR A 75 -0.66 7.84 10.75
C THR A 75 -0.63 6.97 9.50
N TRP A 76 -0.46 7.61 8.34
CA TRP A 76 -0.38 6.93 7.06
C TRP A 76 1.01 6.33 6.80
N ARG A 77 1.04 5.17 6.15
CA ARG A 77 2.24 4.44 5.75
C ARG A 77 2.05 3.77 4.39
N GLY A 78 3.16 3.42 3.76
CA GLY A 78 3.19 2.55 2.59
C GLY A 78 4.29 1.50 2.71
N GLY A 79 4.26 0.51 1.83
CA GLY A 79 5.27 -0.53 1.75
C GLY A 79 4.65 -1.90 1.46
N ALA A 80 5.24 -2.95 2.06
CA ALA A 80 4.71 -4.29 1.95
C ALA A 80 3.37 -4.46 2.67
N CYS A 81 2.49 -5.25 2.08
CA CYS A 81 1.24 -5.69 2.72
C CYS A 81 1.56 -6.63 3.88
N THR A 82 0.89 -6.44 5.01
CA THR A 82 1.11 -7.20 6.24
C THR A 82 -0.17 -7.84 6.78
N LEU A 83 -1.35 -7.36 6.38
CA LEU A 83 -2.63 -7.84 6.89
C LEU A 83 -3.16 -9.02 6.07
N ALA A 84 -2.67 -10.22 6.38
CA ALA A 84 -3.18 -11.46 5.82
C ALA A 84 -3.92 -12.29 6.89
N ASN A 85 -5.02 -12.95 6.51
CA ASN A 85 -5.62 -14.00 7.33
C ASN A 85 -4.92 -15.34 7.05
N PRO A 86 -4.20 -15.94 8.03
CA PRO A 86 -3.54 -17.24 7.82
C PRO A 86 -4.51 -18.37 7.48
N GLY A 87 -5.77 -18.27 7.94
CA GLY A 87 -6.83 -19.22 7.63
C GLY A 87 -7.43 -19.07 6.23
N ASN A 88 -7.11 -17.98 5.50
CA ASN A 88 -7.52 -17.82 4.11
C ASN A 88 -6.40 -17.17 3.27
N PRO A 89 -5.50 -17.97 2.66
CA PRO A 89 -4.33 -17.46 1.94
C PRO A 89 -4.62 -16.49 0.79
N ILE A 90 -5.85 -16.46 0.25
CA ILE A 90 -6.24 -15.49 -0.78
C ILE A 90 -6.15 -14.03 -0.28
N ASP A 91 -6.19 -13.84 1.04
CA ASP A 91 -6.12 -12.55 1.70
C ASP A 91 -4.71 -11.96 1.74
N ALA A 92 -3.67 -12.74 1.42
CA ALA A 92 -2.30 -12.25 1.39
C ALA A 92 -2.06 -11.18 0.30
N GLY A 93 -2.91 -11.15 -0.74
CA GLY A 93 -2.92 -10.11 -1.76
C GLY A 93 -1.57 -9.88 -2.47
N SER A 94 -1.32 -8.63 -2.85
CA SER A 94 -0.10 -8.18 -3.52
C SER A 94 1.02 -7.84 -2.52
N LYS A 95 2.14 -7.30 -3.03
CA LYS A 95 3.28 -6.84 -2.21
C LYS A 95 3.31 -5.32 -2.05
N TRP A 96 2.28 -4.61 -2.52
CA TRP A 96 2.26 -3.15 -2.57
C TRP A 96 1.01 -2.66 -1.87
N CYS A 97 1.21 -2.11 -0.67
CA CYS A 97 0.13 -1.56 0.14
C CYS A 97 0.45 -0.15 0.58
N GLY A 98 -0.60 0.67 0.62
CA GLY A 98 -0.65 1.84 1.48
C GLY A 98 -1.67 1.60 2.58
N GLY A 99 -1.61 2.34 3.68
CA GLY A 99 -2.51 2.09 4.79
C GLY A 99 -2.31 3.07 5.92
N ALA A 100 -3.01 2.84 7.02
CA ALA A 100 -2.90 3.69 8.19
C ALA A 100 -2.82 2.86 9.48
N THR A 101 -2.02 3.35 10.42
CA THR A 101 -2.06 2.97 11.82
C THR A 101 -3.00 3.93 12.54
N ILE A 102 -4.00 3.40 13.23
CA ILE A 102 -5.02 4.16 13.94
C ILE A 102 -4.84 3.90 15.43
N VAL A 103 -4.47 4.92 16.19
CA VAL A 103 -4.28 4.84 17.65
C VAL A 103 -5.49 5.49 18.32
N PRO A 104 -6.40 4.71 18.93
CA PRO A 104 -7.56 5.26 19.62
C PRO A 104 -7.13 6.09 20.83
N LYS A 105 -7.77 7.23 21.07
CA LYS A 105 -7.49 8.11 22.22
C LYS A 105 -7.96 7.48 23.54
N LYS A 106 -9.14 6.83 23.51
CA LYS A 106 -9.77 6.18 24.66
C LYS A 106 -8.94 5.02 25.21
N ASP A 107 -8.32 4.25 24.32
CA ASP A 107 -7.57 3.05 24.67
C ASP A 107 -6.40 2.82 23.67
N PRO A 108 -5.28 3.56 23.84
CA PRO A 108 -4.18 3.58 22.89
C PRO A 108 -3.41 2.26 22.73
N LYS A 109 -3.67 1.27 23.60
CA LYS A 109 -3.00 -0.05 23.55
C LYS A 109 -3.59 -0.94 22.47
N HIS A 110 -4.84 -0.69 22.06
CA HIS A 110 -5.57 -1.49 21.10
C HIS A 110 -5.58 -0.79 19.74
N VAL A 111 -4.39 -0.71 19.15
CA VAL A 111 -4.16 -0.09 17.84
C VAL A 111 -4.95 -0.82 16.77
N ALA A 112 -5.59 -0.05 15.89
CA ALA A 112 -6.21 -0.55 14.67
C ALA A 112 -5.31 -0.25 13.47
N SER A 113 -5.51 -0.97 12.38
CA SER A 113 -4.76 -0.76 11.14
C SER A 113 -5.61 -1.09 9.92
N ILE A 114 -5.42 -0.33 8.84
CA ILE A 114 -5.99 -0.62 7.53
C ILE A 114 -4.88 -0.75 6.49
N GLU A 115 -5.12 -1.53 5.45
CA GLU A 115 -4.30 -1.66 4.26
C GLU A 115 -5.16 -1.62 3.00
N VAL A 116 -4.75 -0.81 2.04
CA VAL A 116 -5.24 -0.72 0.68
C VAL A 116 -4.22 -1.39 -0.23
N TYR A 117 -4.65 -2.40 -0.96
CA TYR A 117 -3.82 -3.22 -1.82
C TYR A 117 -3.82 -2.67 -3.23
N PHE A 118 -2.63 -2.61 -3.82
CA PHE A 118 -2.39 -2.15 -5.17
C PHE A 118 -1.90 -3.26 -6.07
N GLU A 119 -2.34 -3.25 -7.32
CA GLU A 119 -1.75 -4.06 -8.38
C GLU A 119 -0.26 -3.73 -8.57
N GLN A 120 0.41 -4.51 -9.42
CA GLN A 120 1.82 -4.31 -9.73
C GLN A 120 2.08 -2.88 -10.23
N PRO A 121 3.10 -2.19 -9.69
CA PRO A 121 3.52 -0.88 -10.17
C PRO A 121 3.89 -0.85 -11.64
N VAL A 122 3.55 0.26 -12.30
CA VAL A 122 3.92 0.55 -13.70
C VAL A 122 4.60 1.93 -13.73
N ASP A 123 5.76 2.02 -14.39
CA ASP A 123 6.54 3.26 -14.52
C ASP A 123 6.83 4.00 -13.21
N GLY A 124 7.06 3.22 -12.13
CA GLY A 124 7.35 3.77 -10.80
C GLY A 124 6.15 4.37 -10.08
N LYS A 125 4.92 4.11 -10.55
CA LYS A 125 3.66 4.52 -9.91
C LYS A 125 2.90 3.29 -9.38
N PRO A 126 2.12 3.44 -8.28
CA PRO A 126 1.28 2.37 -7.78
C PRO A 126 0.33 1.87 -8.87
N GLY A 127 0.05 0.56 -8.87
CA GLY A 127 -1.00 -0.01 -9.72
C GLY A 127 -2.39 0.42 -9.26
N LYS A 128 -3.44 -0.17 -9.84
CA LYS A 128 -4.83 0.10 -9.40
C LYS A 128 -5.05 -0.40 -7.97
N ALA A 129 -5.77 0.37 -7.16
CA ALA A 129 -6.29 -0.13 -5.88
C ALA A 129 -7.37 -1.19 -6.16
N TYR A 130 -7.38 -2.29 -5.39
CA TYR A 130 -8.32 -3.38 -5.67
C TYR A 130 -8.85 -4.12 -4.43
N ALA A 131 -8.27 -3.90 -3.24
CA ALA A 131 -8.76 -4.53 -2.03
C ALA A 131 -8.45 -3.70 -0.78
N PHE A 132 -9.35 -3.79 0.18
CA PHE A 132 -9.20 -3.27 1.53
C PHE A 132 -9.00 -4.41 2.52
N ARG A 133 -8.14 -4.25 3.53
CA ARG A 133 -8.08 -5.11 4.73
C ARG A 133 -7.91 -4.26 5.96
N ALA A 134 -8.46 -4.73 7.08
CA ALA A 134 -8.25 -4.07 8.36
C ALA A 134 -8.12 -5.06 9.50
N VAL A 135 -7.55 -4.57 10.59
CA VAL A 135 -7.61 -5.19 11.91
C VAL A 135 -7.94 -4.14 12.94
N ASN A 136 -8.82 -4.47 13.87
CA ASN A 136 -9.10 -3.64 15.03
C ASN A 136 -9.59 -4.53 16.18
N HIS A 137 -9.53 -4.01 17.40
CA HIS A 137 -10.19 -4.67 18.51
C HIS A 137 -11.65 -4.24 18.53
N ASP A 138 -12.55 -5.22 18.50
CA ASP A 138 -13.99 -5.06 18.71
C ASP A 138 -14.32 -5.26 20.19
N LEU A 139 -15.60 -5.40 20.54
CA LEU A 139 -16.03 -5.78 21.88
C LEU A 139 -15.52 -7.18 22.29
N ASP A 140 -15.44 -8.10 21.32
CA ASP A 140 -15.10 -9.51 21.57
C ASP A 140 -13.61 -9.84 21.42
N GLY A 141 -12.80 -8.89 20.94
CA GLY A 141 -11.35 -9.07 20.78
C GLY A 141 -10.80 -8.52 19.46
N LEU A 142 -9.56 -8.87 19.13
CA LEU A 142 -8.93 -8.52 17.86
C LEU A 142 -9.61 -9.28 16.72
N ASP A 143 -10.06 -8.56 15.70
CA ASP A 143 -10.70 -9.14 14.53
C ASP A 143 -10.09 -8.62 13.21
N TYR A 144 -10.19 -9.43 12.17
CA TYR A 144 -9.74 -9.17 10.81
C TYR A 144 -10.93 -8.87 9.90
N LYS A 145 -10.89 -7.75 9.18
CA LYS A 145 -11.98 -7.28 8.32
C LYS A 145 -11.55 -7.26 6.85
N ARG A 146 -12.48 -7.61 5.96
CA ARG A 146 -12.27 -7.55 4.49
C ARG A 146 -12.95 -6.36 3.84
N ASP A 147 -13.82 -5.68 4.55
CA ASP A 147 -14.65 -4.57 4.08
C ASP A 147 -14.63 -3.42 5.10
N THR A 148 -14.91 -2.23 4.58
CA THR A 148 -14.87 -0.97 5.32
C THR A 148 -15.98 -0.90 6.37
N ARG A 149 -17.17 -1.44 6.08
CA ARG A 149 -18.32 -1.44 6.98
C ARG A 149 -18.06 -2.23 8.26
N SER A 150 -17.49 -3.42 8.15
CA SER A 150 -17.15 -4.25 9.30
C SER A 150 -16.10 -3.59 10.19
N PHE A 151 -15.18 -2.80 9.61
CA PHE A 151 -14.25 -1.98 10.37
C PHE A 151 -14.96 -0.84 11.11
N GLU A 152 -15.85 -0.08 10.44
CA GLU A 152 -16.62 0.99 11.06
C GLU A 152 -17.41 0.50 12.28
N ILE A 153 -18.10 -0.63 12.13
CA ILE A 153 -18.91 -1.24 13.19
C ILE A 153 -18.03 -1.66 14.37
N GLY A 154 -16.99 -2.44 14.10
CA GLY A 154 -16.10 -2.94 15.14
C GLY A 154 -15.40 -1.82 15.90
N TYR A 155 -14.87 -0.83 15.16
CA TYR A 155 -14.19 0.32 15.73
C TYR A 155 -15.18 1.19 16.53
N GLY A 156 -16.33 1.51 15.93
CA GLY A 156 -17.38 2.34 16.52
C GLY A 156 -17.89 1.78 17.84
N GLN A 157 -18.27 0.50 17.87
CA GLN A 157 -18.77 -0.18 19.07
C GLN A 157 -17.81 -0.10 20.26
N ARG A 158 -16.50 -0.12 20.01
CA ARG A 158 -15.50 -0.12 21.07
C ARG A 158 -15.05 1.29 21.47
N PHE A 159 -14.80 2.15 20.49
CA PHE A 159 -14.06 3.39 20.71
C PHE A 159 -14.89 4.67 20.59
N VAL A 160 -16.12 4.59 20.06
CA VAL A 160 -17.02 5.74 19.90
C VAL A 160 -18.13 5.68 20.95
N ASP A 161 -18.19 6.69 21.81
CA ASP A 161 -19.22 6.75 22.85
C ASP A 161 -20.60 7.03 22.22
N GLY A 162 -21.62 6.26 22.64
CA GLY A 162 -22.96 6.38 22.09
C GLY A 162 -23.09 5.90 20.65
N TYR A 163 -22.15 5.07 20.17
CA TYR A 163 -22.18 4.52 18.83
C TYR A 163 -23.52 3.83 18.53
N VAL A 164 -24.12 4.21 17.40
CA VAL A 164 -25.28 3.56 16.80
C VAL A 164 -24.80 2.98 15.49
N ALA A 165 -24.97 1.67 15.31
CA ALA A 165 -24.61 1.04 14.05
C ALA A 165 -25.41 1.71 12.92
N PRO A 166 -24.75 2.13 11.83
CA PRO A 166 -25.44 2.61 10.65
C PRO A 166 -26.33 1.50 10.07
N GLY A 167 -27.34 1.90 9.29
CA GLY A 167 -28.41 1.03 8.76
C GLY A 167 -27.94 -0.01 7.76
N ASP A 168 -28.54 -0.04 6.57
CA ASP A 168 -28.14 -1.00 5.54
C ASP A 168 -26.74 -0.65 4.98
N ASP A 169 -26.16 -1.54 4.17
CA ASP A 169 -24.77 -1.41 3.68
C ASP A 169 -24.52 -0.17 2.81
N CYS A 170 -25.59 0.44 2.30
CA CYS A 170 -25.55 1.67 1.50
C CYS A 170 -25.91 2.95 2.27
N ASP A 171 -26.21 2.85 3.57
CA ASP A 171 -26.49 3.99 4.46
C ASP A 171 -25.21 4.52 5.14
#